data_AF-X0V5P6-F1
#
_entry.id   AF-X0V5P6-F1
#
_cell.length_a   1.000
_cell.length_b   1.000
_cell.length_c   1.000
_cell.angle_alpha   90.00
_cell.angle_beta   90.00
_cell.angle_gamma   90.00
#
_symmetry.space_group_name_H-M   'P 1'
#
loop_
_entity.id
_entity.type
_entity.pdbx_description
1 polymer ?
#
loop_
_entity_poly.entity_id
_entity_poly.type
_entity_poly.pdbx_seq_one_letter_code
_entity_poly.pdbx_strand_id
1 'polypeptide(L)'
;MAIIFHCEHCGKKIEAPDSTGGKRSKCPACHNKLYVPGLDSDEELKLAPIDTDEDAKQKELMAETYKLTQEILLERDVPEGPGGAAASAPEISDKELTKNIIT
;
A
#
# COMPACT_ATOMS: atom_id res chain seq x y z
N MET A 1 7.25 -13.51 -27.58
CA MET A 1 7.95 -14.62 -26.90
C MET A 1 6.89 -15.59 -26.37
N ALA A 2 7.28 -16.54 -25.52
CA ALA A 2 6.34 -17.38 -24.78
C ALA A 2 6.43 -17.05 -23.29
N ILE A 3 5.27 -16.92 -22.66
CA ILE A 3 5.10 -16.71 -21.23
C ILE A 3 4.99 -18.08 -20.58
N ILE A 4 5.90 -18.36 -19.65
CA ILE A 4 6.00 -19.63 -18.97
C ILE A 4 5.53 -19.45 -17.52
N PHE A 5 4.47 -20.15 -17.14
CA PHE A 5 3.88 -20.03 -15.80
C PHE A 5 3.24 -21.36 -15.37
N HIS A 6 2.81 -21.45 -14.12
CA HIS A 6 2.17 -22.66 -13.57
C HIS A 6 0.66 -22.46 -13.47
N CYS A 7 -0.12 -23.49 -13.78
CA CYS A 7 -1.56 -23.46 -13.62
C CYS A 7 -1.94 -23.48 -12.13
N GLU A 8 -2.76 -22.53 -11.68
CA GLU A 8 -3.24 -22.42 -10.30
C GLU A 8 -4.13 -23.59 -9.84
N HIS A 9 -4.67 -24.36 -10.79
CA HIS A 9 -5.58 -25.48 -10.50
C HIS A 9 -4.87 -26.82 -10.41
N CYS A 10 -3.92 -27.09 -11.32
CA CYS A 10 -3.28 -28.41 -11.43
C CYS A 10 -1.77 -28.38 -11.24
N GLY A 11 -1.17 -27.20 -11.05
CA GLY A 11 0.27 -27.02 -10.86
C GLY A 11 1.14 -27.32 -12.07
N LYS A 12 0.56 -27.73 -13.22
CA LYS A 12 1.35 -28.03 -14.41
C LYS A 12 1.91 -26.75 -15.04
N LYS A 13 3.14 -26.87 -15.57
CA LYS A 13 3.80 -25.82 -16.34
C LYS A 13 3.09 -25.62 -17.67
N ILE A 14 2.71 -24.38 -17.97
CA ILE A 14 2.03 -23.97 -19.19
C ILE A 14 2.92 -22.97 -19.94
N GLU A 15 2.99 -23.14 -21.25
CA GLU A 15 3.64 -22.23 -22.17
C GLU A 15 2.55 -21.57 -23.02
N ALA A 16 2.41 -20.25 -22.89
CA ALA A 16 1.42 -19.47 -23.62
C ALA A 16 2.11 -18.41 -24.49
N PRO A 17 1.59 -18.07 -25.68
CA PRO A 17 2.15 -16.99 -26.47
C PRO A 17 1.92 -15.63 -25.80
N ASP A 18 2.85 -14.68 -25.94
CA ASP A 18 2.71 -13.32 -25.39
C ASP A 18 1.40 -12.63 -25.77
N SER A 19 0.86 -12.91 -26.95
CA SER A 19 -0.43 -12.37 -27.43
C SER A 19 -1.64 -12.75 -26.56
N THR A 20 -1.47 -13.73 -25.66
CA THR A 20 -2.47 -14.16 -24.68
C THR A 20 -2.23 -13.62 -23.28
N GLY A 21 -1.10 -12.93 -23.03
CA GLY A 21 -0.85 -12.20 -21.79
C GLY A 21 -2.00 -11.23 -21.48
N GLY A 22 -2.40 -11.19 -20.21
CA GLY A 22 -3.53 -10.37 -19.74
C GLY A 22 -4.92 -10.96 -20.04
N LYS A 23 -5.04 -12.09 -20.74
CA LYS A 23 -6.32 -12.71 -21.13
C LYS A 23 -6.63 -13.96 -20.30
N ARG A 24 -7.91 -14.34 -20.29
CA ARG A 24 -8.37 -15.62 -19.74
C ARG A 24 -8.29 -16.71 -20.81
N SER A 25 -7.61 -17.82 -20.51
CA SER A 25 -7.49 -18.98 -21.39
C SER A 25 -7.87 -20.27 -20.66
N LYS A 26 -7.89 -21.42 -21.36
CA LYS A 26 -8.13 -22.73 -20.75
C LYS A 26 -6.81 -23.47 -20.57
N CYS A 27 -6.64 -24.11 -19.42
CA CYS A 27 -5.51 -24.99 -19.17
C CYS A 27 -5.56 -26.21 -20.12
N PRO A 28 -4.50 -26.52 -20.89
CA PRO A 28 -4.45 -27.72 -21.73
C PRO A 28 -4.40 -29.03 -20.92
N ALA A 29 -4.09 -28.97 -19.62
CA ALA A 29 -3.96 -30.15 -18.78
C ALA A 29 -5.22 -30.50 -17.97
N CYS A 30 -5.88 -29.50 -17.37
CA CYS A 30 -7.06 -29.71 -16.52
C CYS A 30 -8.32 -29.05 -17.06
N HIS A 31 -8.25 -28.33 -18.19
CA HIS A 31 -9.35 -27.63 -18.85
C HIS A 31 -10.02 -26.50 -18.03
N ASN A 32 -9.53 -26.20 -16.83
CA ASN A 32 -9.98 -25.05 -16.05
C ASN A 32 -9.59 -23.72 -16.73
N LYS A 33 -10.44 -22.71 -16.53
CA LYS A 33 -10.14 -21.33 -16.96
C LYS A 33 -9.04 -20.76 -16.05
N LEU A 34 -8.03 -20.16 -16.65
CA LEU A 34 -6.90 -19.53 -15.97
C LEU A 34 -6.62 -18.14 -16.58
N TYR A 35 -5.94 -17.30 -15.80
CA TYR A 35 -5.42 -16.02 -16.27
C TYR A 35 -3.98 -16.21 -16.74
N VAL A 36 -3.65 -15.73 -17.94
CA VAL A 36 -2.27 -15.71 -18.43
C VAL A 36 -1.67 -14.37 -17.98
N PRO A 37 -0.60 -14.38 -17.16
CA PRO A 37 0.04 -13.13 -16.73
C PRO A 37 0.58 -12.39 -17.95
N GLY A 38 0.26 -11.10 -18.11
CA GLY A 38 0.85 -10.25 -19.15
C GLY A 38 2.08 -9.53 -18.62
N LEU A 39 3.09 -9.33 -19.48
CA LEU A 39 4.28 -8.53 -19.14
C LEU A 39 3.97 -7.02 -19.20
N ASP A 40 2.99 -6.64 -20.00
CA ASP A 40 2.57 -5.26 -20.21
C ASP A 40 1.57 -4.82 -19.12
N SER A 41 2.06 -4.61 -17.90
CA SER A 41 1.46 -3.58 -17.03
C SER A 41 2.14 -2.22 -17.30
N ASP A 42 2.50 -1.98 -18.56
CA ASP A 42 3.05 -0.72 -19.08
C ASP A 42 1.93 0.23 -19.54
N GLU A 43 0.68 -0.07 -19.18
CA GLU A 43 -0.33 0.97 -19.09
C GLU A 43 0.08 1.85 -17.91
N GLU A 44 1.09 2.70 -18.12
CA GLU A 44 1.39 3.84 -17.28
C GLU A 44 0.05 4.46 -16.96
N LEU A 45 -0.37 4.30 -15.71
CA LEU A 45 -1.62 4.85 -15.23
C LEU A 45 -1.52 6.34 -15.51
N LYS A 46 -2.19 6.79 -16.57
CA LYS A 46 -2.15 8.18 -16.99
C LYS A 46 -2.84 8.96 -15.90
N LEU A 47 -2.04 9.52 -15.00
CA LEU A 47 -2.52 10.40 -13.97
C LEU A 47 -3.21 11.56 -14.69
N ALA A 48 -4.40 11.91 -14.23
CA ALA A 48 -5.06 13.11 -14.71
C ALA A 48 -4.12 14.31 -14.46
N PRO A 49 -4.10 15.32 -15.35
CA PRO A 49 -3.38 16.56 -15.10
C PRO A 49 -3.80 17.14 -13.75
N ILE A 50 -2.81 17.58 -12.96
CA ILE A 50 -3.07 18.26 -11.69
C ILE A 50 -3.71 19.62 -12.01
N ASP A 51 -4.85 19.91 -11.39
CA ASP A 51 -5.44 21.24 -11.43
C ASP A 51 -4.66 22.19 -10.51
N THR A 52 -4.13 23.28 -11.07
CA THR A 52 -3.24 24.20 -10.33
C THR A 52 -3.95 25.00 -9.25
N ASP A 53 -5.26 25.26 -9.40
CA ASP A 53 -6.03 26.01 -8.40
C ASP A 53 -6.28 25.14 -7.16
N GLU A 54 -6.69 23.90 -7.37
CA GLU A 54 -6.92 22.94 -6.28
C GLU A 54 -5.63 22.60 -5.52
N ASP A 55 -4.49 22.43 -6.21
CA ASP A 55 -3.18 22.20 -5.57
C ASP A 55 -2.76 23.38 -4.69
N ALA A 56 -2.94 24.62 -5.17
CA ALA A 56 -2.62 25.83 -4.42
C ALA A 56 -3.48 25.93 -3.14
N LYS A 57 -4.78 25.69 -3.26
CA LYS A 57 -5.70 25.68 -2.13
C LYS A 57 -5.37 24.59 -1.11
N GLN A 58 -5.06 23.38 -1.59
CA GLN A 58 -4.64 22.27 -0.73
C GLN A 58 -3.39 22.63 0.07
N LYS A 59 -2.38 23.25 -0.57
CA LYS A 59 -1.13 23.67 0.09
C LYS A 59 -1.37 24.74 1.15
N GLU A 60 -2.24 25.71 0.89
CA GLU A 60 -2.59 26.74 1.87
C GLU A 60 -3.25 26.12 3.10
N LEU A 61 -4.24 25.26 2.91
CA LEU A 61 -4.93 24.55 4.00
C LEU A 61 -3.97 23.67 4.81
N MET A 62 -3.04 22.98 4.13
CA MET A 62 -2.00 22.20 4.81
C MET A 62 -1.08 23.09 5.65
N ALA A 63 -0.69 24.26 5.14
CA ALA A 63 0.16 25.21 5.87
C ALA A 63 -0.57 25.80 7.09
N GLU A 64 -1.87 26.12 6.96
CA GLU A 64 -2.70 26.58 8.07
C GLU A 64 -2.84 25.48 9.14
N THR A 65 -3.16 24.26 8.72
CA THR A 65 -3.27 23.10 9.61
C THR A 65 -1.96 22.86 10.37
N TYR A 66 -0.83 22.97 9.69
CA TYR A 66 0.49 22.81 10.30
C TYR A 66 0.76 23.87 11.36
N LYS A 67 0.50 25.15 11.05
CA LYS A 67 0.67 26.26 12.00
C LYS A 67 -0.20 26.07 13.24
N LEU A 68 -1.48 25.80 13.04
CA LEU A 68 -2.41 25.57 14.13
C LEU A 68 -1.98 24.38 15.00
N THR A 69 -1.49 23.30 14.37
CA THR A 69 -0.96 22.14 15.08
C THR A 69 0.25 22.50 15.94
N GLN A 70 1.17 23.33 15.42
CA GLN A 70 2.32 23.80 16.19
C GLN A 70 1.89 24.70 17.36
N GLU A 71 0.95 25.61 17.14
CA GLU A 71 0.42 26.47 18.19
C GLU A 71 -0.22 25.65 19.32
N ILE A 72 -1.06 24.66 18.99
CA ILE A 72 -1.68 23.75 19.98
C ILE A 72 -0.62 22.96 20.77
N LEU A 73 0.44 22.50 20.10
CA LEU A 73 1.53 21.76 20.77
C LEU A 73 2.31 22.65 21.73
N LEU A 74 2.50 23.93 21.39
CA LEU A 74 3.20 24.91 22.22
C LEU A 74 2.32 25.43 23.37
N GLU A 75 1.02 25.64 23.14
CA GLU A 75 0.06 26.08 24.17
C GLU A 75 -0.27 24.98 25.19
N ARG A 76 -0.15 23.70 24.83
CA ARG A 76 -0.25 22.58 25.78
C ARG A 76 1.03 22.44 26.60
N ASP A 77 1.46 23.51 27.25
CA ASP A 77 2.23 23.38 28.48
C ASP A 77 1.27 22.76 29.52
N VAL A 78 1.41 21.45 29.73
CA VAL A 78 0.63 20.72 30.72
C VAL A 78 0.92 21.39 32.06
N PRO A 79 -0.09 21.95 32.78
CA PRO A 79 0.18 22.47 34.10
C PRO A 79 0.83 21.35 34.90
N GLU A 80 2.05 21.59 35.40
CA GLU A 80 2.74 20.70 36.34
C GLU A 80 1.86 20.54 37.57
N GLY A 81 0.91 19.61 37.49
CA GLY A 81 0.20 19.08 38.63
C GLY A 81 1.22 18.33 39.47
N PRO A 82 1.20 18.47 40.81
CA PRO A 82 2.12 17.75 41.66
C PRO A 82 1.77 16.25 41.60
N GLY A 83 2.53 15.50 40.81
CA GLY A 83 2.43 14.05 40.73
C GLY A 83 1.83 13.55 39.42
N GLY A 84 2.71 13.20 38.48
CA GLY A 84 2.36 12.45 37.30
C GLY A 84 3.60 12.25 36.46
N ALA A 85 4.34 11.19 36.75
CA ALA A 85 5.47 10.75 35.95
C ALA A 85 5.12 10.89 34.45
N ALA A 86 5.97 11.60 33.71
CA ALA A 86 6.05 11.45 32.27
C ALA A 86 6.23 9.95 32.01
N ALA A 87 5.14 9.25 31.71
CA ALA A 87 5.19 7.92 31.19
C ALA A 87 5.75 8.05 29.79
N SER A 88 7.08 7.99 29.70
CA SER A 88 7.77 7.49 28.52
C SER A 88 6.91 6.34 27.99
N ALA A 89 6.55 6.40 26.70
CA ALA A 89 5.89 5.28 26.04
C ALA A 89 6.57 3.99 26.50
N PRO A 90 5.84 2.95 26.94
CA PRO A 90 6.50 1.73 27.36
C PRO A 90 7.39 1.30 26.19
N GLU A 91 8.70 1.19 26.44
CA GLU A 91 9.63 0.52 25.54
C GLU A 91 9.19 -0.94 25.46
N ILE A 92 8.16 -1.21 24.67
CA ILE A 92 7.72 -2.56 24.37
C ILE A 92 8.83 -3.13 23.49
N SER A 93 9.66 -3.99 24.09
CA SER A 93 10.73 -4.68 23.39
C SER A 93 10.16 -5.42 22.18
N ASP A 94 10.88 -5.41 21.06
CA ASP A 94 10.50 -6.06 19.78
C ASP A 94 10.03 -7.52 19.95
N LYS A 95 10.58 -8.22 20.96
CA LYS A 95 10.18 -9.58 21.37
C LYS A 95 8.76 -9.71 21.94
N GLU A 96 8.20 -8.67 22.54
CA GLU A 96 6.82 -8.66 23.04
C GLU A 96 5.83 -8.34 21.93
N LEU A 97 6.24 -7.50 20.95
CA LEU A 97 5.43 -7.21 19.77
C LEU A 97 5.17 -8.48 18.93
N THR A 98 6.21 -9.28 18.73
CA THR A 98 6.15 -10.49 17.90
C THR A 98 5.29 -11.62 18.49
N LYS A 99 5.08 -11.66 19.80
CA LYS A 99 4.22 -12.65 20.46
C LYS A 99 2.73 -12.42 20.25
N ASN A 100 2.32 -11.18 20.01
CA ASN A 100 0.90 -10.82 19.90
C ASN A 100 0.41 -10.75 18.45
N ILE A 101 1.32 -10.77 17.47
CA ILE A 101 0.99 -10.60 16.04
C ILE A 101 0.84 -11.95 15.31
N ILE A 102 1.38 -13.04 15.87
CA ILE A 102 1.31 -14.37 15.27
C ILE A 102 0.50 -15.27 16.22
N THR A 103 -0.76 -15.51 15.86
CA THR A 103 -1.56 -16.66 16.35
C THR A 103 -1.49 -17.78 15.32
#